data_AF-A0A812WG86-F1
#
_entry.id   AF-A0A812WG86-F1
#
_cell.length_a   1.000
_cell.length_b   1.000
_cell.length_c   1.000
_cell.angle_alpha   90.00
_cell.angle_beta   90.00
_cell.angle_gamma   90.00
#
_symmetry.space_group_name_H-M   'P 1'
#
loop_
_entity.id
_entity.type
_entity.pdbx_description
1 polymer ?
#
loop_
_entity_poly.entity_id
_entity_poly.type
_entity_poly.pdbx_seq_one_letter_code
_entity_poly.pdbx_strand_id
1 'polypeptide(L)'
;AAWRAMLTSVAADLLSNAHSFVIITCNHSGGDLYRYSTSCKAYSAEFFLRCTYSSANFETGNDFIDTVYGWLNYQVEHHMFPDMTPLQYRKLQPLVQSICKKHNLQYVQMNALRRTWMMFQVAVGDAKMKRCTALVPPQADGKTLESADATDDISSEH
;
A
#
# COMPACT_ATOMS: atom_id res chain seq x y z
N ALA A 1 -15.08 -1.75 40.87
CA ALA A 1 -14.43 -0.67 40.08
C ALA A 1 -13.18 -1.18 39.36
N ALA A 2 -12.20 -1.75 40.07
CA ALA A 2 -10.92 -2.21 39.49
C ALA A 2 -11.06 -3.20 38.31
N TRP A 3 -11.93 -4.21 38.41
CA TRP A 3 -12.17 -5.18 37.32
C TRP A 3 -12.65 -4.52 36.01
N ARG A 4 -13.59 -3.56 36.10
CA ARG A 4 -14.09 -2.83 34.93
C ARG A 4 -13.00 -1.98 34.30
N ALA A 5 -12.20 -1.30 35.12
CA ALA A 5 -11.06 -0.51 34.65
C ALA A 5 -10.02 -1.40 33.93
N MET A 6 -9.69 -2.56 34.50
CA MET A 6 -8.78 -3.51 33.88
C MET A 6 -9.30 -4.02 32.52
N LEU A 7 -10.57 -4.41 32.45
CA LEU A 7 -11.20 -4.83 31.19
C LEU A 7 -11.16 -3.72 30.12
N THR A 8 -11.48 -2.47 30.50
CA THR A 8 -11.41 -1.34 29.56
C THR A 8 -9.99 -1.07 29.08
N SER A 9 -8.98 -1.21 29.95
CA SER A 9 -7.57 -1.06 29.55
C SER A 9 -7.13 -2.16 28.58
N VAL A 10 -7.42 -3.43 28.89
CA VAL A 10 -7.08 -4.55 27.99
C VAL A 10 -7.78 -4.41 26.63
N ALA A 11 -9.06 -4.02 26.63
CA ALA A 11 -9.80 -3.81 25.40
C ALA A 11 -9.23 -2.62 24.59
N ALA A 12 -8.84 -1.53 25.25
CA ALA A 12 -8.20 -0.39 24.60
C ALA A 12 -6.87 -0.78 23.96
N ASP A 13 -6.03 -1.53 24.67
CA ASP A 13 -4.74 -1.99 24.14
C ASP A 13 -4.93 -2.90 22.92
N LEU A 14 -5.85 -3.85 22.99
CA LEU A 14 -6.15 -4.73 21.85
C LEU A 14 -6.66 -3.95 20.65
N LEU A 15 -7.57 -3.00 20.87
CA LEU A 15 -8.13 -2.16 19.82
C LEU A 15 -7.07 -1.27 19.18
N SER A 16 -6.24 -0.60 19.99
CA SER A 16 -5.17 0.28 19.50
C SER A 16 -4.10 -0.49 18.73
N ASN A 17 -3.74 -1.69 19.17
CA ASN A 17 -2.79 -2.55 18.45
C ASN A 17 -3.39 -3.06 17.13
N ALA A 18 -4.64 -3.52 17.14
CA ALA A 18 -5.32 -3.97 15.92
C ALA A 18 -5.47 -2.83 14.91
N HIS A 19 -5.87 -1.64 15.38
CA HIS A 19 -5.98 -0.44 14.55
C HIS A 19 -4.65 -0.03 13.94
N SER A 20 -3.60 0.09 14.76
CA SER A 20 -2.24 0.44 14.30
C SER A 20 -1.71 -0.56 13.26
N PHE A 21 -1.94 -1.86 13.49
CA PHE A 21 -1.58 -2.90 12.54
C PHE A 21 -2.30 -2.75 11.19
N VAL A 22 -3.61 -2.50 11.21
CA VAL A 22 -4.39 -2.29 9.99
C VAL A 22 -3.88 -1.08 9.22
N ILE A 23 -3.69 0.07 9.88
CA ILE A 23 -3.36 1.32 9.19
C ILE A 23 -1.89 1.43 8.76
N ILE A 24 -0.98 0.71 9.41
CA ILE A 24 0.45 0.72 9.06
C ILE A 24 0.79 -0.49 8.17
N THR A 25 0.59 -1.71 8.65
CA THR A 25 1.13 -2.91 7.99
C THR A 25 0.40 -3.24 6.70
N CYS A 26 -0.93 -3.07 6.65
CA CYS A 26 -1.72 -3.46 5.47
C CYS A 26 -1.49 -2.54 4.26
N ASN A 27 -0.96 -1.33 4.48
CA ASN A 27 -0.52 -0.43 3.42
C ASN A 27 0.85 -0.80 2.81
N HIS A 28 1.58 -1.75 3.41
CA HIS A 28 2.93 -2.15 2.97
C HIS A 28 3.02 -3.63 2.60
N SER A 29 1.86 -4.30 2.53
CA SER A 29 1.80 -5.74 2.33
C SER A 29 0.69 -6.11 1.36
N GLY A 30 0.93 -7.13 0.55
CA GLY A 30 0.04 -7.60 -0.50
C GLY A 30 0.82 -8.14 -1.70
N GLY A 31 0.24 -9.08 -2.43
CA GLY A 31 0.89 -9.67 -3.62
C GLY A 31 1.07 -8.69 -4.79
N ASP A 32 0.53 -7.49 -4.67
CA ASP A 32 0.58 -6.42 -5.66
C ASP A 32 1.69 -5.40 -5.41
N LEU A 33 2.32 -5.42 -4.22
CA LEU A 33 3.41 -4.52 -3.84
C LEU A 33 4.78 -5.22 -3.90
N TYR A 34 5.81 -4.41 -4.09
CA TYR A 34 7.19 -4.86 -4.17
C TYR A 34 7.93 -4.71 -2.84
N ARG A 35 8.71 -5.74 -2.52
CA ARG A 35 9.70 -5.74 -1.45
C ARG A 35 11.10 -5.73 -2.04
N TYR A 36 11.92 -4.78 -1.61
CA TYR A 36 13.30 -4.63 -2.04
C TYR A 36 14.25 -5.20 -0.98
N SER A 37 15.33 -5.83 -1.43
CA SER A 37 16.38 -6.37 -0.54
C SER A 37 17.58 -5.44 -0.37
N THR A 38 17.69 -4.41 -1.21
CA THR A 38 18.78 -3.44 -1.22
C THR A 38 18.30 -2.08 -0.72
N SER A 39 19.20 -1.27 -0.16
CA SER A 39 18.91 0.14 0.11
C SER A 39 18.96 0.96 -1.18
N CYS A 40 18.38 2.16 -1.14
CA CYS A 40 18.49 3.16 -2.21
C CYS A 40 18.91 4.51 -1.60
N LYS A 41 19.45 5.40 -2.41
CA LYS A 41 19.79 6.76 -1.96
C LYS A 41 18.50 7.56 -1.78
N ALA A 42 18.32 8.17 -0.61
CA ALA A 42 17.18 9.04 -0.31
C ALA A 42 17.02 10.14 -1.37
N TYR A 43 15.77 10.43 -1.75
CA TYR A 43 15.38 11.45 -2.75
C TYR A 43 15.98 11.25 -4.16
N SER A 44 16.52 10.07 -4.47
CA SER A 44 16.84 9.69 -5.85
C SER A 44 15.57 9.38 -6.65
N ALA A 45 15.67 9.32 -7.98
CA ALA A 45 14.55 8.88 -8.82
C ALA A 45 14.06 7.47 -8.43
N GLU A 46 14.99 6.58 -8.09
CA GLU A 46 14.67 5.23 -7.59
C GLU A 46 13.92 5.28 -6.26
N PHE A 47 14.30 6.17 -5.34
CA PHE A 47 13.60 6.34 -4.07
C PHE A 47 12.12 6.63 -4.29
N PHE A 48 11.79 7.62 -5.13
CA PHE A 48 10.40 7.98 -5.43
C PHE A 48 9.62 6.84 -6.09
N LEU A 49 10.25 6.09 -7.00
CA LEU A 49 9.64 4.88 -7.56
C LEU A 49 9.35 3.85 -6.48
N ARG A 50 10.32 3.56 -5.61
CA ARG A 50 10.13 2.57 -4.55
C ARG A 50 8.97 2.98 -3.62
N CYS A 51 8.81 4.27 -3.29
CA CYS A 51 7.67 4.76 -2.52
C CYS A 51 6.31 4.35 -3.14
N THR A 52 6.14 4.48 -4.47
CA THR A 52 4.87 4.11 -5.13
C THR A 52 4.67 2.61 -5.26
N TYR A 53 5.75 1.84 -5.45
CA TYR A 53 5.69 0.40 -5.71
C TYR A 53 5.71 -0.46 -4.43
N SER A 54 6.17 0.09 -3.30
CA SER A 54 6.24 -0.63 -2.01
C SER A 54 5.17 -0.21 -1.00
N SER A 55 4.34 0.76 -1.32
CA SER A 55 3.26 1.22 -0.44
C SER A 55 1.96 1.42 -1.21
N ALA A 56 0.85 1.39 -0.47
CA ALA A 56 -0.49 1.64 -0.96
C ALA A 56 -1.16 2.69 -0.08
N ASN A 57 -2.12 3.40 -0.66
CA ASN A 57 -3.01 4.29 0.04
C ASN A 57 -4.37 3.62 0.33
N PHE A 58 -5.08 4.12 1.33
CA PHE A 58 -6.47 3.76 1.60
C PHE A 58 -7.44 4.79 0.98
N GLU A 59 -8.70 4.76 1.41
CA GLU A 59 -9.65 5.84 1.13
C GLU A 59 -9.12 7.16 1.70
N THR A 60 -9.23 8.26 0.93
CA THR A 60 -8.62 9.56 1.27
C THR A 60 -9.57 10.73 0.99
N GLY A 61 -9.26 11.91 1.53
CA GLY A 61 -9.87 13.17 1.09
C GLY A 61 -11.08 13.63 1.93
N ASN A 62 -11.32 12.99 3.08
CA ASN A 62 -12.41 13.33 3.98
C ASN A 62 -11.86 13.41 5.42
N ASP A 63 -12.10 14.51 6.14
CA ASP A 63 -11.52 14.72 7.48
C ASP A 63 -11.87 13.61 8.48
N PHE A 64 -13.09 13.06 8.41
CA PHE A 64 -13.49 11.94 9.26
C PHE A 64 -12.69 10.68 8.91
N ILE A 65 -12.61 10.34 7.62
CA ILE A 65 -11.85 9.17 7.14
C ILE A 65 -10.36 9.31 7.47
N ASP A 66 -9.77 10.46 7.16
CA ASP A 66 -8.36 10.74 7.38
C ASP A 66 -8.03 10.72 8.88
N THR A 67 -8.93 11.20 9.75
CA THR A 67 -8.76 11.11 11.22
C THR A 67 -8.86 9.67 11.71
N VAL A 68 -9.82 8.88 11.20
CA VAL A 68 -9.97 7.46 11.55
C VAL A 68 -8.72 6.66 11.19
N TYR A 69 -8.09 6.98 10.04
CA TYR A 69 -6.82 6.37 9.64
C TYR A 69 -5.59 7.06 10.25
N GLY A 70 -5.76 8.08 11.08
CA GLY A 70 -4.65 8.85 11.68
C GLY A 70 -3.72 9.47 10.64
N TRP A 71 -4.25 9.83 9.46
CA TRP A 71 -3.52 10.31 8.28
C TRP A 71 -2.55 9.33 7.65
N LEU A 72 -2.54 8.08 8.10
CA LEU A 72 -1.70 7.01 7.56
C LEU A 72 -2.31 6.33 6.32
N ASN A 73 -3.41 6.88 5.80
CA ASN A 73 -4.02 6.51 4.52
C ASN A 73 -3.31 7.12 3.29
N TYR A 74 -2.30 7.95 3.50
CA TYR A 74 -1.45 8.59 2.48
C TYR A 74 0.01 8.10 2.52
N GLN A 75 0.24 6.78 2.62
CA GLN A 75 1.59 6.22 2.72
C GLN A 75 2.48 6.54 1.52
N VAL A 76 1.94 6.59 0.30
CA VAL A 76 2.74 6.91 -0.89
C VAL A 76 3.37 8.29 -0.74
N GLU A 77 2.56 9.31 -0.43
CA GLU A 77 3.01 10.69 -0.24
C GLU A 77 3.88 10.83 1.02
N HIS A 78 3.53 10.13 2.10
CA HIS A 78 4.29 10.13 3.34
C HIS A 78 5.71 9.62 3.13
N HIS A 79 5.90 8.52 2.38
CA HIS A 79 7.25 8.02 2.09
C HIS A 79 8.04 8.92 1.16
N MET A 80 7.38 9.62 0.23
CA MET A 80 8.06 10.60 -0.62
C MET A 80 8.48 11.85 0.15
N PHE A 81 7.64 12.31 1.09
CA PHE A 81 7.80 13.58 1.80
C PHE A 81 7.38 13.44 3.28
N PRO A 82 8.19 12.75 4.11
CA PRO A 82 7.82 12.44 5.50
C PRO A 82 7.71 13.68 6.38
N ASP A 83 8.39 14.77 6.03
CA ASP A 83 8.42 16.02 6.79
C ASP A 83 7.21 16.94 6.52
N MET A 84 6.36 16.60 5.53
CA MET A 84 5.17 17.40 5.24
C MET A 84 4.08 17.21 6.30
N THR A 85 3.30 18.25 6.51
CA THR A 85 2.11 18.17 7.37
C THR A 85 1.04 17.29 6.72
N PRO A 86 0.23 16.57 7.51
CA PRO A 86 -0.76 15.64 6.94
C PRO A 86 -1.74 16.29 5.95
N LEU A 87 -2.15 17.54 6.21
CA LEU A 87 -3.03 18.30 5.31
C LEU A 87 -2.42 18.55 3.93
N GLN A 88 -1.08 18.59 3.82
CA GLN A 88 -0.39 18.75 2.54
C GLN A 88 -0.47 17.48 1.69
N TYR A 89 -0.56 16.30 2.30
CA TYR A 89 -0.71 15.03 1.56
C TYR A 89 -1.99 15.02 0.71
N ARG A 90 -3.10 15.57 1.21
CA ARG A 90 -4.35 15.70 0.45
C ARG A 90 -4.20 16.54 -0.81
N LYS A 91 -3.34 17.57 -0.78
CA LYS A 91 -3.03 18.42 -1.95
C LYS A 91 -2.03 17.75 -2.89
N LEU A 92 -1.10 16.98 -2.34
CA LEU A 92 -0.03 16.33 -3.08
C LEU A 92 -0.49 15.08 -3.83
N GLN A 93 -1.40 14.30 -3.22
CA GLN A 93 -1.93 13.06 -3.76
C GLN A 93 -2.37 13.15 -5.23
N PRO A 94 -3.24 14.10 -5.65
CA PRO A 94 -3.65 14.19 -7.05
C PRO A 94 -2.48 14.53 -8.00
N LEU A 95 -1.47 15.27 -7.52
CA LEU A 95 -0.28 15.57 -8.32
C LEU A 95 0.56 14.31 -8.52
N VAL A 96 0.80 13.53 -7.46
CA VAL A 96 1.53 12.26 -7.53
C VAL A 96 0.81 11.26 -8.44
N GLN A 97 -0.51 11.11 -8.29
CA GLN A 97 -1.33 10.29 -9.18
C GLN A 97 -1.20 10.73 -10.65
N SER A 98 -1.22 12.04 -10.92
CA SER A 98 -1.09 12.56 -12.28
C SER A 98 0.27 12.24 -12.91
N ILE A 99 1.34 12.31 -12.12
CA ILE A 99 2.71 11.97 -12.56
C ILE A 99 2.81 10.47 -12.80
N CYS A 100 2.30 9.64 -11.89
CA CYS A 100 2.28 8.19 -12.05
C CYS A 100 1.53 7.79 -13.32
N LYS A 101 0.34 8.36 -13.54
CA LYS A 101 -0.45 8.14 -14.75
C LYS A 101 0.29 8.58 -16.01
N LYS A 102 0.92 9.76 -16.01
CA LYS A 102 1.68 10.29 -17.15
C LYS A 102 2.85 9.37 -17.55
N HIS A 103 3.47 8.72 -16.58
CA HIS A 103 4.64 7.84 -16.79
C HIS A 103 4.30 6.34 -16.75
N ASN A 104 3.01 5.99 -16.77
CA ASN A 104 2.51 4.62 -16.67
C ASN A 104 3.10 3.83 -15.48
N LEU A 105 3.22 4.50 -14.33
CA LEU A 105 3.71 3.92 -13.09
C LEU A 105 2.55 3.42 -12.23
N GLN A 106 2.79 2.33 -11.51
CA GLN A 106 1.85 1.83 -10.51
C GLN A 106 1.64 2.87 -9.41
N TYR A 107 0.38 3.13 -9.10
CA TYR A 107 -0.06 3.85 -7.90
C TYR A 107 -1.24 3.07 -7.32
N VAL A 108 -1.07 2.53 -6.11
CA VAL A 108 -2.08 1.65 -5.50
C VAL A 108 -2.87 2.44 -4.47
N GLN A 109 -4.19 2.49 -4.67
CA GLN A 109 -5.14 2.98 -3.68
C GLN A 109 -6.32 2.03 -3.58
N MET A 110 -6.61 1.55 -2.38
CA MET A 110 -7.58 0.48 -2.18
C MET A 110 -8.15 0.48 -0.76
N ASN A 111 -9.39 0.02 -0.58
CA ASN A 111 -10.01 0.01 0.74
C ASN A 111 -9.21 -0.80 1.78
N ALA A 112 -9.26 -0.37 3.04
CA ALA A 112 -8.48 -0.98 4.12
C ALA A 112 -8.85 -2.46 4.35
N LEU A 113 -10.14 -2.82 4.19
CA LEU A 113 -10.59 -4.21 4.37
C LEU A 113 -9.93 -5.17 3.37
N ARG A 114 -9.88 -4.81 2.09
CA ARG A 114 -9.24 -5.64 1.06
C ARG A 114 -7.74 -5.68 1.24
N ARG A 115 -7.09 -4.58 1.66
CA ARG A 115 -5.65 -4.56 1.99
C ARG A 115 -5.34 -5.47 3.17
N THR A 116 -6.19 -5.44 4.20
CA THR A 116 -6.09 -6.33 5.38
C THR A 116 -6.23 -7.78 4.97
N TRP A 117 -7.18 -8.09 4.09
CA TRP A 117 -7.33 -9.43 3.54
C TRP A 117 -6.10 -9.88 2.74
N MET A 118 -5.54 -9.02 1.88
CA MET A 118 -4.33 -9.34 1.13
C MET A 118 -3.11 -9.54 2.04
N MET A 119 -3.00 -8.76 3.12
CA MET A 119 -1.99 -8.98 4.15
C MET A 119 -2.17 -10.35 4.79
N PHE A 120 -3.40 -10.71 5.17
CA PHE A 120 -3.72 -12.00 5.76
C PHE A 120 -3.33 -13.15 4.83
N GLN A 121 -3.66 -13.06 3.54
CA GLN A 121 -3.24 -14.04 2.53
C GLN A 121 -1.72 -14.20 2.45
N VAL A 122 -0.96 -13.11 2.56
CA VAL A 122 0.51 -13.18 2.63
C VAL A 122 0.99 -13.82 3.94
N ALA A 123 0.32 -13.54 5.06
CA ALA A 123 0.68 -14.08 6.37
C ALA A 123 0.43 -15.60 6.48
N VAL A 124 -0.66 -16.11 5.89
CA VAL A 124 -0.98 -17.56 5.87
C VAL A 124 -0.23 -18.33 4.78
N GLY A 125 0.47 -17.63 3.87
CA GLY A 125 1.29 -18.23 2.83
C GLY A 125 0.58 -18.46 1.48
N ASP A 126 -0.70 -18.09 1.37
CA ASP A 126 -1.49 -18.20 0.14
C ASP A 126 -1.04 -17.21 -0.95
N ALA A 127 -0.41 -16.11 -0.54
CA ALA A 127 0.17 -15.12 -1.45
C ALA A 127 1.62 -14.78 -1.07
N LYS A 128 2.39 -14.25 -2.01
CA LYS A 128 3.75 -13.76 -1.78
C LYS A 128 3.88 -12.34 -2.28
N MET A 129 4.51 -11.48 -1.49
CA MET A 129 4.93 -10.17 -1.98
C MET A 129 5.95 -10.31 -3.10
N LYS A 130 5.82 -9.48 -4.13
CA LYS A 130 6.78 -9.45 -5.23
C LYS A 130 8.14 -9.03 -4.69
N ARG A 131 9.19 -9.77 -5.02
CA ARG A 131 10.57 -9.37 -4.68
C ARG A 131 11.19 -8.73 -5.90
N CYS A 132 11.78 -7.55 -5.73
CA CYS A 132 12.58 -6.92 -6.78
C CYS A 132 14.01 -6.72 -6.28
N THR A 133 14.97 -7.22 -7.07
CA THR A 133 16.41 -6.98 -6.88
C THR A 133 16.94 -5.88 -7.81
N ALA A 134 16.16 -5.47 -8.81
CA ALA A 134 16.54 -4.48 -9.81
C ALA A 134 16.22 -3.04 -9.36
N LEU A 135 17.01 -2.08 -9.88
CA LEU A 135 16.88 -0.63 -9.66
C LEU A 135 15.54 -0.05 -10.17
N VAL A 136 14.90 -0.76 -11.10
CA VAL A 136 13.60 -0.40 -11.71
C VAL A 136 12.73 -1.66 -11.68
N PRO A 137 11.51 -1.63 -11.12
CA PRO A 137 10.60 -2.76 -11.24
C PRO A 137 10.32 -3.04 -12.72
N PRO A 138 10.12 -4.31 -13.12
CA PRO A 138 9.76 -4.61 -14.50
C PRO A 138 8.45 -3.89 -14.81
N GLN A 139 8.50 -3.01 -15.83
CA GLN A 139 7.45 -2.14 -16.40
C GLN A 139 7.57 -0.65 -16.06
N ALA A 140 8.59 -0.03 -16.66
CA ALA A 140 8.52 1.36 -17.14
C ALA A 140 8.42 1.41 -18.69
N ASP A 141 8.18 0.26 -19.34
CA ASP A 141 8.19 0.10 -20.81
C ASP A 141 6.81 -0.16 -21.40
N GLY A 142 5.72 0.28 -20.76
CA GLY A 142 4.40 0.42 -21.39
C GLY A 142 3.77 -0.82 -22.05
N LYS A 143 4.30 -2.03 -21.88
CA LYS A 143 3.97 -3.20 -22.72
C LYS A 143 3.21 -4.33 -22.04
N THR A 144 2.63 -4.11 -20.88
CA THR A 144 2.21 -5.23 -20.00
C THR A 144 0.89 -5.02 -19.29
N LEU A 145 0.06 -4.12 -19.82
CA LEU A 145 -1.37 -4.13 -19.51
C LEU A 145 -2.17 -4.99 -20.50
N GLU A 146 -1.50 -5.74 -21.39
CA GLU A 146 -2.09 -6.79 -22.23
C GLU A 146 -1.51 -8.16 -21.82
N SER A 147 -2.15 -8.83 -20.86
CA SER A 147 -2.12 -10.31 -20.72
C SER A 147 -2.97 -10.83 -19.55
N ALA A 148 -3.95 -10.06 -19.09
CA ALA A 148 -4.96 -10.58 -18.16
C ALA A 148 -6.29 -10.95 -18.85
N ASP A 149 -6.36 -10.91 -20.17
CA ASP A 149 -7.56 -11.31 -20.91
C ASP A 149 -7.20 -11.72 -22.35
N ALA A 150 -6.77 -12.97 -22.53
CA ALA A 150 -6.80 -13.66 -23.83
C ALA A 150 -6.51 -15.16 -23.62
N THR A 151 -7.59 -15.94 -23.73
CA THR A 151 -7.67 -17.28 -24.33
C THR A 151 -6.76 -18.39 -23.78
N ASP A 152 -7.38 -19.32 -23.05
CA ASP A 152 -7.12 -20.76 -23.20
C ASP A 152 -8.47 -21.51 -23.09
N ASP A 153 -9.24 -21.43 -24.18
CA ASP A 153 -10.30 -22.38 -24.48
C ASP A 153 -9.62 -23.60 -25.12
N ILE A 154 -9.25 -24.57 -24.28
CA ILE A 154 -8.66 -25.84 -24.70
C ILE A 154 -9.78 -26.70 -25.27
N SER A 155 -9.78 -26.84 -26.60
CA SER A 155 -10.41 -27.97 -27.28
C SER A 155 -9.34 -28.98 -27.66
N SER A 156 -9.48 -30.21 -27.14
CA SER A 156 -9.40 -31.49 -27.87
C SER A 156 -8.80 -32.65 -27.04
N GLU A 157 -9.49 -33.80 -27.13
CA GLU A 157 -9.07 -35.18 -26.87
C GLU A 157 -9.18 -35.74 -25.42
N HIS A 158 -10.40 -36.12 -25.02
CA HIS A 158 -10.86 -37.53 -24.98
C HIS A 158 -12.35 -37.64 -24.64
#